data_AF-A0A944Z4F5-F1
#
_entry.id   AF-A0A944Z4F5-F1
#
_cell.length_a   1.000
_cell.length_b   1.000
_cell.length_c   1.000
_cell.angle_alpha   90.00
_cell.angle_beta   90.00
_cell.angle_gamma   90.00
#
_symmetry.space_group_name_H-M   'P 1'
#
loop_
_entity.id
_entity.type
_entity.pdbx_description
1 polymer ?
#
loop_
_entity_poly.entity_id
_entity_poly.type
_entity_poly.pdbx_seq_one_letter_code
_entity_poly.pdbx_strand_id
1 'polypeptide(L)'
;MKNYKGFYKEAKGNLPRIYCDMDGVLTDFVKAASKATGQNWEGMRHGQDWDSIKNTPNFWSNMPWMPGGKQLWGYIKKHNPHILSASVKNNADPNCKPGKLRWISSNLKLNNSARINLVNRVQKQDYTMIGNSGKREQAVLIDDYPKNIKEWTAKGGIGILHTSASNTIRQLKRIGY
;
A
#
# COMPACT_ATOMS: atom_id res chain seq x y z
N MET A 1 -20.72 -8.13 17.88
CA MET A 1 -20.16 -7.81 16.54
C MET A 1 -21.28 -7.26 15.68
N LYS A 2 -21.21 -5.99 15.26
CA LYS A 2 -22.25 -5.39 14.40
C LYS A 2 -22.17 -6.02 12.99
N ASN A 3 -23.31 -6.47 12.48
CA ASN A 3 -23.45 -7.28 11.28
C ASN A 3 -23.16 -6.43 10.03
N TYR A 4 -21.95 -6.55 9.47
CA TYR A 4 -21.44 -5.74 8.36
C TYR A 4 -22.37 -5.71 7.14
N LYS A 5 -23.17 -6.75 6.91
CA LYS A 5 -24.09 -6.87 5.77
C LYS A 5 -25.20 -5.80 5.73
N GLY A 6 -25.58 -5.22 6.86
CA GLY A 6 -26.69 -4.25 6.95
C GLY A 6 -26.35 -2.89 6.33
N PHE A 7 -25.14 -2.36 6.58
CA PHE A 7 -24.71 -1.06 6.07
C PHE A 7 -24.49 -1.05 4.54
N TYR A 8 -24.11 -2.18 3.94
CA TYR A 8 -23.86 -2.26 2.49
C TYR A 8 -25.13 -2.12 1.63
N LYS A 9 -26.33 -2.39 2.18
CA LYS A 9 -27.57 -2.32 1.42
C LYS A 9 -28.06 -0.88 1.20
N GLU A 10 -27.67 0.06 2.06
CA GLU A 10 -28.01 1.50 1.91
C GLU A 10 -26.99 2.29 1.08
N ALA A 11 -25.74 1.81 0.96
CA ALA A 11 -24.68 2.45 0.17
C ALA A 11 -24.68 2.02 -1.31
N LYS A 12 -25.86 1.80 -1.92
CA LYS A 12 -25.98 1.50 -3.36
C LYS A 12 -25.59 2.74 -4.19
N GLY A 13 -24.29 2.98 -4.34
CA GLY A 13 -23.74 4.01 -5.22
C GLY A 13 -22.24 4.24 -5.10
N ASN A 14 -21.66 4.20 -3.90
CA ASN A 14 -20.24 4.53 -3.71
C ASN A 14 -19.51 3.44 -2.91
N LEU A 15 -18.73 2.62 -3.63
CA LEU A 15 -17.74 1.75 -3.00
C LEU A 15 -16.74 2.61 -2.21
N PRO A 16 -16.24 2.11 -1.05
CA PRO A 16 -15.20 2.81 -0.30
C PRO A 16 -13.99 3.18 -1.15
N ARG A 17 -13.20 4.16 -0.71
CA ARG A 17 -11.91 4.42 -1.36
C ARG A 17 -10.93 3.28 -1.07
N ILE A 18 -10.18 2.84 -2.08
CA ILE A 18 -9.07 1.90 -1.89
C ILE A 18 -7.78 2.67 -1.69
N TYR A 19 -7.09 2.41 -0.59
CA TYR A 19 -5.68 2.69 -0.38
C TYR A 19 -4.87 1.39 -0.56
N CYS A 20 -3.87 1.43 -1.44
CA CYS A 20 -3.00 0.31 -1.74
C CYS A 20 -1.58 0.65 -1.31
N ASP A 21 -0.98 -0.19 -0.47
CA ASP A 21 0.44 -0.08 -0.15
C ASP A 21 1.32 -0.42 -1.36
N MET A 22 2.61 -0.06 -1.28
CA MET A 22 3.61 -0.44 -2.27
C MET A 22 4.45 -1.62 -1.79
N ASP A 23 5.29 -1.42 -0.78
CA ASP A 23 6.29 -2.41 -0.38
C ASP A 23 5.57 -3.63 0.22
N GLY A 24 5.85 -4.82 -0.30
CA GLY A 24 5.16 -6.05 0.10
C GLY A 24 3.79 -6.28 -0.56
N VAL A 25 3.28 -5.32 -1.36
CA VAL A 25 2.00 -5.44 -2.09
C VAL A 25 2.18 -5.29 -3.61
N LEU A 26 2.76 -4.17 -4.06
CA LEU A 26 3.07 -3.91 -5.46
C LEU A 26 4.57 -4.09 -5.75
N THR A 27 5.45 -3.75 -4.81
CA THR A 27 6.91 -3.78 -4.93
C THR A 27 7.54 -4.79 -3.99
N ASP A 28 8.47 -5.58 -4.51
CA ASP A 28 9.21 -6.58 -3.74
C ASP A 28 10.45 -5.96 -3.12
N PHE A 29 10.21 -5.21 -2.03
CA PHE A 29 11.25 -4.54 -1.25
C PHE A 29 12.24 -5.54 -0.65
N VAL A 30 11.76 -6.67 -0.13
CA VAL A 30 12.62 -7.68 0.51
C VAL A 30 13.62 -8.25 -0.50
N LYS A 31 13.18 -8.57 -1.72
CA LYS A 31 14.09 -9.03 -2.78
C LYS A 31 15.07 -7.95 -3.22
N ALA A 32 14.60 -6.70 -3.37
CA ALA A 32 15.48 -5.59 -3.72
C ALA A 32 16.56 -5.34 -2.64
N ALA A 33 16.16 -5.29 -1.38
CA ALA A 33 17.03 -5.08 -0.24
C ALA A 33 18.04 -6.24 -0.07
N SER A 34 17.58 -7.49 -0.20
CA SER A 34 18.47 -8.65 -0.11
C SER A 34 19.53 -8.63 -1.22
N LYS A 35 19.16 -8.21 -2.43
CA LYS A 35 20.13 -8.02 -3.53
C LYS A 35 21.13 -6.90 -3.27
N ALA A 36 20.68 -5.77 -2.72
CA ALA A 36 21.52 -4.60 -2.46
C ALA A 36 22.53 -4.84 -1.33
N THR A 37 22.15 -5.62 -0.33
CA THR A 37 22.91 -5.76 0.93
C THR A 37 23.62 -7.12 1.08
N GLY A 38 23.21 -8.13 0.32
CA GLY A 38 23.61 -9.52 0.54
C GLY A 38 23.02 -10.16 1.81
N GLN A 39 22.13 -9.46 2.54
CA GLN A 39 21.48 -9.97 3.74
C GLN A 39 20.14 -10.63 3.40
N ASN A 40 19.67 -11.56 4.24
CA ASN A 40 18.28 -12.02 4.16
C ASN A 40 17.37 -11.04 4.90
N TRP A 41 16.59 -10.24 4.15
CA TRP A 41 15.68 -9.24 4.72
C TRP A 41 14.31 -9.80 5.13
N GLU A 42 14.03 -11.09 4.87
CA GLU A 42 12.76 -11.71 5.24
C GLU A 42 12.61 -11.75 6.77
N GLY A 43 11.55 -11.12 7.28
CA GLY A 43 11.29 -11.07 8.73
C GLY A 43 12.30 -10.27 9.55
N MET A 44 13.36 -9.72 8.94
CA MET A 44 14.41 -8.99 9.65
C MET A 44 13.85 -7.73 10.34
N ARG A 45 14.29 -7.50 11.58
CA ARG A 45 13.87 -6.35 12.42
C ARG A 45 15.03 -5.51 12.96
N HIS A 46 16.23 -6.08 13.00
CA HIS A 46 17.44 -5.47 13.53
C HIS A 46 18.63 -5.82 12.62
N GLY A 47 19.71 -5.04 12.67
CA GLY A 47 20.93 -5.30 11.87
C GLY A 47 20.78 -5.04 10.37
N GLN A 48 19.73 -4.31 9.97
CA GLN A 48 19.45 -3.96 8.59
C GLN A 48 20.48 -2.97 8.05
N ASP A 49 21.14 -3.33 6.95
CA ASP A 49 22.08 -2.46 6.25
C ASP A 49 21.34 -1.46 5.34
N TRP A 50 20.83 -0.40 5.96
CA TRP A 50 20.18 0.70 5.25
C TRP A 50 21.14 1.54 4.41
N ASP A 51 22.44 1.53 4.71
CA ASP A 51 23.42 2.32 3.97
C ASP A 51 23.71 1.69 2.60
N SER A 52 23.79 0.37 2.48
CA SER A 52 23.87 -0.30 1.18
C SER A 52 22.64 -0.07 0.31
N ILE A 53 21.44 0.01 0.89
CA ILE A 53 20.22 0.40 0.16
C ILE A 53 20.36 1.84 -0.38
N LYS A 54 20.76 2.78 0.48
CA LYS A 54 20.92 4.19 0.14
C LYS A 54 21.99 4.40 -0.95
N ASN A 55 23.06 3.62 -0.90
CA ASN A 55 24.17 3.66 -1.85
C ASN A 55 23.88 2.91 -3.16
N THR A 56 22.79 2.13 -3.23
CA THR A 56 22.40 1.42 -4.46
C THR A 56 21.71 2.39 -5.43
N PRO A 57 22.30 2.65 -6.61
CA PRO A 57 21.70 3.58 -7.57
C PRO A 57 20.29 3.15 -7.97
N ASN A 58 19.36 4.09 -7.91
CA ASN A 58 17.96 3.89 -8.33
C ASN A 58 17.21 2.78 -7.59
N PHE A 59 17.64 2.37 -6.39
CA PHE A 59 17.03 1.29 -5.61
C PHE A 59 15.49 1.31 -5.64
N TRP A 60 14.90 2.42 -5.16
CA TRP A 60 13.46 2.56 -5.02
C TRP A 60 12.70 2.57 -6.35
N SER A 61 13.29 3.13 -7.41
CA SER A 61 12.68 3.18 -8.74
C SER A 61 12.81 1.88 -9.52
N ASN A 62 13.77 1.02 -9.14
CA ASN A 62 14.06 -0.25 -9.81
C ASN A 62 13.56 -1.47 -9.02
N MET A 63 12.77 -1.26 -7.96
CA MET A 63 12.19 -2.37 -7.20
C MET A 63 11.37 -3.27 -8.13
N PRO A 64 11.54 -4.61 -8.05
CA PRO A 64 10.74 -5.52 -8.85
C PRO A 64 9.29 -5.49 -8.41
N TRP A 65 8.40 -5.89 -9.31
CA TRP A 65 7.02 -6.17 -8.95
C TRP A 65 6.94 -7.32 -7.95
N MET A 66 6.03 -7.22 -6.98
CA MET A 66 5.62 -8.38 -6.17
C MET A 66 5.05 -9.49 -7.07
N PRO A 67 5.24 -10.78 -6.71
CA PRO A 67 4.46 -11.86 -7.28
C PRO A 67 2.96 -11.56 -7.20
N GLY A 68 2.28 -11.49 -8.36
CA GLY A 68 0.87 -11.12 -8.44
C GLY A 68 0.57 -9.61 -8.34
N GLY A 69 1.56 -8.74 -8.13
CA GLY A 69 1.36 -7.29 -8.02
C GLY A 69 0.69 -6.68 -9.26
N LYS A 70 1.08 -7.13 -10.47
CA LYS A 70 0.43 -6.73 -11.73
C LYS A 70 -1.03 -7.19 -11.82
N GLN A 71 -1.32 -8.40 -11.34
CA GLN A 71 -2.68 -8.96 -11.30
C GLN A 71 -3.56 -8.12 -10.36
N LEU A 72 -3.06 -7.84 -9.16
CA LEU A 72 -3.76 -7.00 -8.18
C LEU A 72 -4.02 -5.60 -8.76
N TRP A 73 -2.98 -4.93 -9.28
CA TRP A 73 -3.13 -3.59 -9.85
C TRP A 73 -4.11 -3.57 -11.02
N GLY A 74 -4.04 -4.57 -11.90
CA GLY A 74 -4.98 -4.75 -13.00
C GLY A 74 -6.44 -4.84 -12.55
N TYR A 75 -6.69 -5.47 -11.39
CA TYR A 75 -8.01 -5.53 -10.78
C TYR A 75 -8.44 -4.19 -10.19
N ILE A 76 -7.60 -3.58 -9.35
CA ILE A 76 -8.02 -2.41 -8.56
C ILE A 76 -8.01 -1.12 -9.36
N LYS A 77 -7.21 -0.98 -10.44
CA LYS A 77 -7.02 0.29 -11.16
C LYS A 77 -8.33 0.94 -11.63
N LYS A 78 -9.34 0.12 -12.02
CA LYS A 78 -10.66 0.58 -12.47
C LYS A 78 -11.48 1.27 -11.38
N HIS A 79 -11.12 1.08 -10.11
CA HIS A 79 -11.75 1.71 -8.95
C HIS A 79 -10.98 2.93 -8.44
N ASN A 80 -10.08 3.49 -9.26
CA ASN A 80 -9.30 4.68 -8.93
C ASN A 80 -8.59 4.64 -7.55
N PRO A 81 -7.80 3.59 -7.26
CA PRO A 81 -7.14 3.45 -5.97
C PRO A 81 -6.12 4.57 -5.73
N HIS A 82 -5.94 4.90 -4.47
CA HIS A 82 -4.86 5.75 -3.99
C HIS A 82 -3.69 4.88 -3.57
N ILE A 83 -2.46 5.30 -3.88
CA ILE A 83 -1.27 4.73 -3.27
C ILE A 83 -1.13 5.33 -1.86
N LEU A 84 -0.90 4.48 -0.87
CA LEU A 84 -0.58 4.86 0.50
C LEU A 84 0.61 4.06 0.99
N SER A 85 1.81 4.56 0.71
CA SER A 85 3.07 3.90 1.04
C SER A 85 3.77 4.62 2.17
N ALA A 86 4.37 3.83 3.07
CA ALA A 86 5.37 4.38 3.96
C ALA A 86 6.56 4.88 3.14
N SER A 87 7.16 5.98 3.58
CA SER A 87 8.44 6.49 3.08
C SER A 87 9.30 6.84 4.28
N VAL A 88 10.60 6.55 4.19
CA VAL A 88 11.54 7.01 5.22
C VAL A 88 11.68 8.53 5.14
N LYS A 89 12.05 9.15 6.26
CA LYS A 89 12.25 10.59 6.32
C LYS A 89 13.39 10.99 5.37
N ASN A 90 13.31 12.21 4.82
CA ASN A 90 14.28 12.71 3.85
C ASN A 90 15.72 12.74 4.38
N ASN A 91 15.90 12.97 5.68
CA ASN A 91 17.20 12.93 6.34
C ASN A 91 17.75 11.50 6.53
N ALA A 92 16.90 10.47 6.46
CA ALA A 92 17.31 9.07 6.54
C ALA A 92 17.68 8.52 5.16
N ASP A 93 16.87 8.79 4.13
CA ASP A 93 17.21 8.52 2.74
C ASP A 93 16.44 9.49 1.81
N PRO A 94 17.12 10.46 1.18
CA PRO A 94 16.49 11.43 0.28
C PRO A 94 15.99 10.80 -1.03
N ASN A 95 16.45 9.59 -1.37
CA ASN A 95 16.08 8.91 -2.62
C ASN A 95 14.74 8.17 -2.53
N CYS A 96 14.22 7.91 -1.32
CA CYS A 96 13.03 7.10 -1.11
C CYS A 96 11.79 7.66 -1.80
N LYS A 97 11.41 8.91 -1.50
CA LYS A 97 10.21 9.53 -2.09
C LYS A 97 10.35 9.73 -3.60
N PRO A 98 11.43 10.34 -4.13
CA PRO A 98 11.59 10.49 -5.58
C PRO A 98 11.60 9.16 -6.32
N GLY A 99 12.27 8.14 -5.79
CA GLY A 99 12.34 6.83 -6.42
C GLY A 99 10.99 6.10 -6.42
N LYS A 100 10.22 6.15 -5.33
CA LYS A 100 8.84 5.64 -5.31
C LYS A 100 7.93 6.36 -6.31
N LEU A 101 8.03 7.69 -6.41
CA LEU A 101 7.28 8.47 -7.41
C LEU A 101 7.63 8.05 -8.84
N ARG A 102 8.93 7.88 -9.14
CA ARG A 102 9.39 7.35 -10.44
C ARG A 102 8.82 5.96 -10.70
N TRP A 103 8.90 5.05 -9.72
CA TRP A 103 8.34 3.70 -9.86
C TRP A 103 6.85 3.74 -10.20
N ILE A 104 6.07 4.52 -9.46
CA ILE A 104 4.62 4.68 -9.66
C ILE A 104 4.32 5.21 -11.07
N SER A 105 5.01 6.27 -11.50
CA SER A 105 4.81 6.86 -12.83
C SER A 105 5.14 5.85 -13.94
N SER A 106 6.29 5.17 -13.85
CA SER A 106 6.75 4.24 -14.88
C SER A 106 5.90 2.97 -14.98
N ASN A 107 5.51 2.38 -13.84
CA ASN A 107 4.88 1.07 -13.76
C ASN A 107 3.35 1.14 -13.71
N LEU A 108 2.79 2.11 -12.98
CA LEU A 108 1.34 2.23 -12.78
C LEU A 108 0.68 3.21 -13.76
N LYS A 109 1.49 4.03 -14.45
CA LYS A 109 1.05 5.17 -15.28
C LYS A 109 0.17 6.14 -14.49
N LEU A 110 0.40 6.24 -13.18
CA LEU A 110 -0.32 7.11 -12.28
C LEU A 110 0.48 8.38 -12.02
N ASN A 111 0.05 9.50 -12.60
CA ASN A 111 0.70 10.82 -12.45
C ASN A 111 -0.13 11.82 -11.63
N ASN A 112 -1.33 11.43 -11.19
CA ASN A 112 -2.17 12.29 -10.36
C ASN A 112 -1.65 12.28 -8.90
N SER A 113 -1.00 13.36 -8.49
CA SER A 113 -0.42 13.52 -7.15
C SER A 113 -1.46 13.41 -6.02
N ALA A 114 -2.72 13.79 -6.25
CA ALA A 114 -3.80 13.64 -5.26
C ALA A 114 -4.11 12.18 -4.92
N ARG A 115 -3.65 11.23 -5.76
CA ARG A 115 -3.80 9.78 -5.54
C ARG A 115 -2.53 9.11 -5.02
N ILE A 116 -1.48 9.87 -4.69
CA ILE A 116 -0.21 9.32 -4.24
C ILE A 116 0.14 9.89 -2.86
N ASN A 117 0.10 9.03 -1.84
CA ASN A 117 0.31 9.42 -0.45
C ASN A 117 1.57 8.70 0.07
N LEU A 118 2.71 9.40 0.04
CA LEU A 118 3.98 8.92 0.60
C LEU A 118 4.21 9.54 1.97
N VAL A 119 3.90 8.79 3.01
CA VAL A 119 3.79 9.29 4.38
C VAL A 119 4.67 8.51 5.35
N ASN A 120 4.82 8.95 6.59
CA ASN A 120 5.38 8.07 7.62
C ASN A 120 4.37 6.96 7.91
N ARG A 121 4.84 5.75 8.25
CA ARG A 121 3.98 4.59 8.52
C ARG A 121 2.82 4.91 9.49
N VAL A 122 3.10 5.60 10.59
CA VAL A 122 2.08 5.95 11.61
C VAL A 122 0.96 6.83 11.02
N GLN A 123 1.29 7.71 10.07
CA GLN A 123 0.34 8.61 9.42
C GLN A 123 -0.59 7.88 8.44
N LYS A 124 -0.33 6.61 8.09
CA LYS A 124 -1.31 5.83 7.31
C LYS A 124 -2.68 5.85 7.97
N GLN A 125 -2.72 5.82 9.30
CA GLN A 125 -3.94 5.84 10.08
C GLN A 125 -4.82 7.10 9.87
N ASP A 126 -4.25 8.20 9.39
CA ASP A 126 -4.99 9.46 9.16
C ASP A 126 -5.90 9.38 7.92
N TYR A 127 -5.69 8.37 7.07
CA TYR A 127 -6.46 8.12 5.86
C TYR A 127 -7.66 7.19 6.07
N THR A 128 -7.81 6.62 7.26
CA THR A 128 -8.80 5.58 7.57
C THR A 128 -10.24 5.97 7.20
N MET A 129 -10.55 7.26 7.33
CA MET A 129 -11.89 7.81 7.15
C MET A 129 -11.98 8.83 6.00
N ILE A 130 -11.09 8.74 5.02
CA ILE A 130 -11.08 9.58 3.82
C ILE A 130 -11.61 8.76 2.63
N GLY A 131 -12.92 8.83 2.39
CA GLY A 131 -13.59 8.15 1.29
C GLY A 131 -13.65 8.98 0.01
N ASN A 132 -14.62 8.65 -0.86
CA ASN A 132 -14.72 9.23 -2.20
C ASN A 132 -15.53 10.54 -2.22
N SER A 133 -16.46 10.75 -1.29
CA SER A 133 -17.39 11.89 -1.34
C SER A 133 -16.85 13.19 -0.73
N GLY A 134 -15.60 13.21 -0.26
CA GLY A 134 -15.04 14.33 0.51
C GLY A 134 -15.61 14.44 1.94
N LYS A 135 -16.53 13.56 2.33
CA LYS A 135 -17.02 13.41 3.71
C LYS A 135 -16.21 12.34 4.45
N ARG A 136 -16.37 12.33 5.79
CA ARG A 136 -15.81 11.28 6.65
C ARG A 136 -16.47 9.95 6.32
N GLU A 137 -15.76 9.09 5.62
CA GLU A 137 -16.24 7.82 5.08
C GLU A 137 -15.17 6.75 5.24
N GLN A 138 -15.58 5.52 5.58
CA GLN A 138 -14.64 4.41 5.72
C GLN A 138 -13.87 4.20 4.41
N ALA A 139 -12.59 3.89 4.53
CA ALA A 139 -11.75 3.50 3.41
C ALA A 139 -11.17 2.09 3.60
N VAL A 140 -10.80 1.46 2.49
CA VAL A 140 -10.12 0.17 2.44
C VAL A 140 -8.61 0.40 2.44
N LEU A 141 -7.87 -0.35 3.26
CA LEU A 141 -6.42 -0.46 3.17
C LEU A 141 -6.02 -1.87 2.76
N ILE A 142 -5.26 -1.98 1.68
CA ILE A 142 -4.56 -3.20 1.26
C ILE A 142 -3.08 -3.04 1.64
N ASP A 143 -2.61 -3.84 2.59
CA ASP A 143 -1.28 -3.71 3.19
C ASP A 143 -0.81 -5.09 3.66
N ASP A 144 0.47 -5.40 3.52
CA ASP A 144 1.04 -6.69 3.91
C ASP A 144 1.38 -6.75 5.41
N TYR A 145 1.47 -5.60 6.09
CA TYR A 145 1.91 -5.55 7.48
C TYR A 145 0.73 -5.67 8.46
N PRO A 146 0.61 -6.77 9.25
CA PRO A 146 -0.55 -6.98 10.12
C PRO A 146 -0.82 -5.86 11.12
N LYS A 147 0.24 -5.17 11.59
CA LYS A 147 0.09 -4.04 12.51
C LYS A 147 -0.60 -2.84 11.82
N ASN A 148 -0.36 -2.58 10.53
CA ASN A 148 -1.07 -1.52 9.79
C ASN A 148 -2.57 -1.86 9.70
N ILE A 149 -2.89 -3.11 9.38
CA ILE A 149 -4.28 -3.60 9.30
C ILE A 149 -5.00 -3.52 10.66
N LYS A 150 -4.34 -3.93 11.74
CA LYS A 150 -4.90 -3.82 13.10
C LYS A 150 -5.20 -2.36 13.48
N GLU A 151 -4.27 -1.46 13.21
CA GLU A 151 -4.44 -0.04 13.52
C GLU A 151 -5.52 0.63 12.65
N TRP A 152 -5.60 0.27 11.37
CA TRP A 152 -6.62 0.76 10.44
C TRP A 152 -8.03 0.32 10.84
N THR A 153 -8.20 -0.97 11.15
CA THR A 153 -9.49 -1.52 11.59
C THR A 153 -9.93 -0.96 12.94
N ALA A 154 -9.00 -0.74 13.88
CA ALA A 154 -9.28 -0.11 15.16
C ALA A 154 -9.81 1.34 15.03
N LYS A 155 -9.45 2.05 13.96
CA LYS A 155 -9.95 3.40 13.65
C LYS A 155 -11.20 3.40 12.77
N GLY A 156 -11.80 2.23 12.52
CA GLY A 156 -13.08 2.08 11.82
C GLY A 156 -12.98 1.89 10.31
N GLY A 157 -11.79 1.71 9.74
CA GLY A 157 -11.62 1.41 8.32
C GLY A 157 -11.69 -0.08 8.00
N ILE A 158 -11.69 -0.42 6.72
CA ILE A 158 -11.71 -1.80 6.22
C ILE A 158 -10.28 -2.23 5.92
N GLY A 159 -9.70 -3.10 6.75
CA GLY A 159 -8.34 -3.61 6.51
C GLY A 159 -8.35 -4.94 5.75
N ILE A 160 -7.57 -5.04 4.67
CA ILE A 160 -7.31 -6.27 3.94
C ILE A 160 -5.82 -6.60 4.06
N LEU A 161 -5.50 -7.62 4.85
CA LEU A 161 -4.14 -8.16 4.93
C LEU A 161 -3.77 -8.81 3.60
N HIS A 162 -2.78 -8.25 2.92
CA HIS A 162 -2.26 -8.78 1.67
C HIS A 162 -1.37 -10.01 1.94
N THR A 163 -1.76 -11.15 1.36
CA THR A 163 -0.97 -12.40 1.36
C THR A 163 -0.76 -12.95 -0.05
N SER A 164 -1.65 -12.58 -0.97
CA SER A 164 -1.53 -12.84 -2.41
C SER A 164 -2.58 -11.99 -3.15
N ALA A 165 -2.35 -11.73 -4.43
CA ALA A 165 -3.32 -11.03 -5.28
C ALA A 165 -4.70 -11.72 -5.27
N SER A 166 -4.74 -13.05 -5.40
CA SER A 166 -5.98 -13.84 -5.38
C SER A 166 -6.74 -13.72 -4.05
N ASN A 167 -6.02 -13.69 -2.93
CA ASN A 167 -6.62 -13.48 -1.61
C ASN A 167 -7.24 -12.08 -1.50
N THR A 168 -6.47 -11.04 -1.83
CA THR A 168 -6.94 -9.64 -1.79
C THR A 168 -8.14 -9.43 -2.71
N ILE A 169 -8.09 -9.90 -3.96
CA ILE A 169 -9.19 -9.77 -4.92
C ILE A 169 -10.46 -10.48 -4.41
N ARG A 170 -10.33 -11.67 -3.82
CA ARG A 170 -11.47 -12.37 -3.21
C ARG A 170 -12.10 -11.56 -2.07
N GLN A 171 -11.29 -10.92 -1.23
CA GLN A 171 -11.80 -10.08 -0.14
C GLN A 171 -12.48 -8.81 -0.68
N LEU A 172 -11.91 -8.16 -1.69
CA LEU A 172 -12.51 -7.01 -2.38
C LEU A 172 -13.87 -7.35 -3.00
N LYS A 173 -14.00 -8.50 -3.67
CA LYS A 173 -15.27 -8.99 -4.22
C LYS A 173 -16.36 -9.15 -3.16
N ARG A 174 -16.00 -9.65 -1.97
CA ARG A 174 -16.94 -9.84 -0.85
C ARG A 174 -17.53 -8.52 -0.33
N ILE A 175 -16.85 -7.41 -0.55
CA ILE A 175 -17.29 -6.06 -0.15
C ILE A 175 -17.77 -5.21 -1.34
N GLY A 176 -17.93 -5.80 -2.53
CA GLY A 176 -18.64 -5.21 -3.67
C GLY A 176 -17.79 -4.67 -4.83
N TYR A 177 -16.47 -4.87 -4.84
CA TYR A 177 -15.58 -4.45 -5.95
C TYR A 177 -15.46 -5.50 -7.05
#